data_AF-A0A948SI70-F1
#
_entry.id   AF-A0A948SI70-F1
#
_cell.length_a   1.000
_cell.length_b   1.000
_cell.length_c   1.000
_cell.angle_alpha   90.00
_cell.angle_beta   90.00
_cell.angle_gamma   90.00
#
_symmetry.space_group_name_H-M   'P 1'
#
loop_
_entity.id
_entity.type
_entity.pdbx_description
1 polymer ?
#
loop_
_entity_poly.entity_id
_entity_poly.type
_entity_poly.pdbx_seq_one_letter_code
_entity_poly.pdbx_strand_id
1 'polypeptide(L)'
;MTTADVATRRRRLGSLLYEVLVILALAIFLFLLPLAVFSGVSHLMPGRGLLWLYLFVLLGIYFVWCWVKAGQTLAMKTWRLWVIDARTSRPLRPLQAIVRYGMGWVFWPTGLALLWSFLDPDGQFLHDRIAGSRIIYKPKPKT
;
A
#
# COMPACT_ATOMS: atom_id res chain seq x y z
N MET A 1 15.55 -2.70 24.29
CA MET A 1 14.55 -3.08 23.26
C MET A 1 13.38 -2.11 23.40
N THR A 2 13.31 -1.08 22.58
CA THR A 2 12.13 -0.20 22.51
C THR A 2 10.98 -1.05 22.02
N THR A 3 9.97 -1.26 22.86
CA THR A 3 8.69 -1.86 22.46
C THR A 3 8.19 -1.05 21.27
N ALA A 4 8.18 -1.66 20.09
CA ALA A 4 7.56 -1.06 18.93
C ALA A 4 6.07 -0.97 19.26
N ASP A 5 5.63 0.22 19.69
CA ASP A 5 4.24 0.43 20.07
C ASP A 5 3.36 0.04 18.88
N VAL A 6 2.44 -0.89 19.14
CA VAL A 6 1.45 -1.32 18.16
C VAL A 6 0.69 -0.07 17.74
N ALA A 7 0.77 0.28 16.45
CA ALA A 7 0.16 1.50 15.95
C ALA A 7 -1.34 1.52 16.26
N THR A 8 -1.83 2.63 16.81
CA THR A 8 -3.25 2.76 17.15
C THR A 8 -4.13 2.62 15.91
N ARG A 9 -5.28 1.95 16.06
CA ARG A 9 -6.23 1.72 14.96
C ARG A 9 -6.62 3.00 14.21
N ARG A 10 -6.79 4.12 14.92
CA ARG A 10 -7.11 5.44 14.32
C ARG A 10 -6.03 5.91 13.34
N ARG A 11 -4.74 5.74 13.68
CA ARG A 11 -3.63 6.12 12.79
C ARG A 11 -3.56 5.21 11.56
N ARG A 12 -3.82 3.91 11.74
CA ARG A 12 -3.88 2.95 10.62
C ARG A 12 -5.03 3.31 9.66
N LEU A 13 -6.22 3.60 10.18
CA LEU A 13 -7.37 3.99 9.36
C LEU A 13 -7.15 5.35 8.67
N GLY A 14 -6.60 6.34 9.38
CA GLY A 14 -6.24 7.63 8.79
C GLY A 14 -5.20 7.49 7.67
N SER A 15 -4.22 6.61 7.85
CA SER A 15 -3.24 6.28 6.80
C SER A 15 -3.88 5.60 5.61
N LEU A 16 -4.85 4.70 5.81
CA LEU A 16 -5.58 4.06 4.71
C LEU A 16 -6.41 5.08 3.92
N LEU A 17 -7.15 5.96 4.60
CA LEU A 17 -7.91 7.02 3.94
C LEU A 17 -7.00 7.94 3.12
N TYR A 18 -5.82 8.27 3.67
CA TYR A 18 -4.81 9.04 2.94
C TYR A 18 -4.30 8.25 1.72
N GLU A 19 -4.03 6.95 1.87
CA GLU A 19 -3.59 6.11 0.76
C GLU A 19 -4.63 6.06 -0.37
N VAL A 20 -5.93 6.05 -0.06
CA VAL A 20 -7.01 6.16 -1.07
C VAL A 20 -6.89 7.46 -1.86
N LEU A 21 -6.65 8.59 -1.20
CA LEU A 21 -6.49 9.87 -1.88
C LEU A 21 -5.25 9.87 -2.79
N VAL A 22 -4.14 9.30 -2.32
CA VAL A 22 -2.91 9.17 -3.11
C VAL A 22 -3.12 8.26 -4.32
N ILE A 23 -3.77 7.10 -4.13
CA ILE A 23 -4.11 6.18 -5.22
C ILE A 23 -5.04 6.87 -6.22
N LEU A 24 -6.05 7.62 -5.77
CA LEU A 24 -6.95 8.34 -6.65
C LEU A 24 -6.21 9.40 -7.48
N ALA A 25 -5.35 10.19 -6.85
CA ALA A 25 -4.53 11.18 -7.53
C ALA A 25 -3.57 10.54 -8.54
N LEU A 26 -2.87 9.47 -8.15
CA LEU A 26 -2.01 8.70 -9.03
C LEU A 26 -2.80 8.07 -10.17
N ALA A 27 -3.98 7.50 -9.90
CA ALA A 27 -4.81 6.89 -10.93
C ALA A 27 -5.23 7.92 -11.98
N ILE A 28 -5.70 9.11 -11.58
CA ILE A 28 -6.05 10.18 -12.52
C ILE A 28 -4.85 10.52 -13.42
N PHE A 29 -3.68 10.76 -12.82
CA PHE A 29 -2.48 11.12 -13.57
C PHE A 29 -2.00 9.99 -14.50
N LEU A 30 -1.98 8.76 -13.98
CA LEU A 30 -1.55 7.57 -14.71
C LEU A 30 -2.56 7.12 -15.75
N PHE A 31 -3.83 7.50 -15.68
CA PHE A 31 -4.81 7.28 -16.76
C PHE A 31 -4.71 8.34 -17.85
N LEU A 32 -4.50 9.61 -17.48
CA LEU A 32 -4.43 10.71 -18.45
C LEU A 32 -3.20 10.63 -19.35
N LEU A 33 -2.04 10.25 -18.81
CA LEU A 33 -0.79 10.24 -19.57
C LEU A 33 -0.78 9.22 -20.73
N PRO A 34 -1.17 7.95 -20.55
CA PRO A 34 -1.33 7.00 -21.65
C PRO A 34 -2.40 7.45 -22.63
N LEU A 35 -3.55 7.93 -22.13
CA LEU A 35 -4.62 8.38 -23.01
C LEU A 35 -4.12 9.50 -23.94
N ALA A 36 -3.38 10.48 -23.43
CA ALA A 36 -2.80 11.57 -24.22
C ALA A 36 -1.76 11.06 -25.24
N VAL A 37 -0.88 10.15 -24.84
CA VAL A 37 0.16 9.60 -25.74
C VAL A 37 -0.46 8.73 -26.84
N PHE A 38 -1.33 7.79 -26.49
CA PHE A 38 -1.96 6.88 -27.47
C PHE A 38 -2.92 7.62 -28.41
N SER A 39 -3.72 8.56 -27.89
CA SER A 39 -4.62 9.37 -28.74
C SER A 39 -3.85 10.32 -29.66
N GLY A 40 -2.76 10.93 -29.19
CA GLY A 40 -1.98 11.90 -29.97
C GLY A 40 -1.00 11.28 -30.97
N VAL A 41 -0.43 10.11 -30.67
CA VAL A 41 0.60 9.48 -31.53
C VAL A 41 0.03 8.41 -32.45
N SER A 42 -0.94 7.63 -31.97
CA SER A 42 -1.38 6.42 -32.67
C SER A 42 -2.82 6.48 -33.20
N HIS A 43 -3.61 7.49 -32.84
CA HIS A 43 -5.07 7.57 -33.07
C HIS A 43 -5.87 6.33 -32.60
N LEU A 44 -5.22 5.40 -31.89
CA LEU A 44 -5.82 4.20 -31.35
C LEU A 44 -6.25 4.48 -29.91
N MET A 45 -7.50 4.12 -29.59
CA MET A 45 -7.95 4.13 -28.21
C MET A 45 -7.43 2.87 -27.51
N PRO A 46 -6.59 2.98 -26.46
CA PRO A 46 -6.10 1.81 -25.76
C PRO A 46 -7.27 1.04 -25.11
N GLY A 47 -7.26 -0.28 -25.25
CA GLY A 47 -8.30 -1.13 -24.68
C GLY A 47 -8.37 -1.01 -23.16
N ARG A 48 -9.59 -1.09 -22.59
CA ARG A 48 -9.83 -0.96 -21.15
C ARG A 48 -8.93 -1.88 -20.32
N GLY A 49 -8.79 -3.15 -20.72
CA GLY A 49 -7.94 -4.12 -20.02
C GLY A 49 -6.47 -3.74 -19.98
N LEU A 50 -5.94 -3.14 -21.06
CA LEU A 50 -4.55 -2.68 -21.12
C LEU A 50 -4.30 -1.51 -20.18
N LEU A 51 -5.24 -0.56 -20.08
CA LEU A 51 -5.15 0.56 -19.14
C LEU A 51 -5.18 0.10 -17.68
N TRP A 52 -6.06 -0.85 -17.35
CA TRP A 52 -6.11 -1.44 -16.00
C TRP A 52 -4.84 -2.22 -15.66
N LEU A 53 -4.31 -3.02 -16.59
CA LEU A 53 -3.04 -3.73 -16.41
C LEU A 53 -1.88 -2.75 -16.21
N TYR A 54 -1.82 -1.69 -17.03
CA TYR A 54 -0.83 -0.62 -16.91
C TYR A 54 -0.88 0.05 -15.53
N LEU A 55 -2.07 0.43 -15.07
CA LEU A 55 -2.26 1.01 -13.74
C LEU A 55 -1.82 0.04 -12.63
N PHE A 56 -2.24 -1.21 -12.73
CA PHE A 56 -1.88 -2.27 -11.78
C PHE A 56 -0.37 -2.46 -11.70
N VAL A 57 0.34 -2.45 -12.82
CA VAL A 57 1.80 -2.60 -12.84
C VAL A 57 2.49 -1.38 -12.24
N LEU A 58 2.09 -0.16 -12.63
CA LEU A 58 2.74 1.06 -12.12
C LEU A 58 2.51 1.30 -10.64
N LEU A 59 1.28 1.11 -10.16
CA LEU A 59 1.01 1.15 -8.72
C LEU A 59 1.79 0.04 -8.00
N GLY A 60 1.91 -1.15 -8.59
CA GLY A 60 2.68 -2.25 -8.02
C GLY A 60 4.15 -1.89 -7.85
N ILE A 61 4.77 -1.32 -8.89
CA ILE A 61 6.14 -0.82 -8.85
C ILE A 61 6.29 0.24 -7.75
N TYR A 62 5.38 1.22 -7.70
CA TYR A 62 5.39 2.27 -6.68
C TYR A 62 5.33 1.71 -5.26
N PHE A 63 4.33 0.88 -4.96
CA PHE A 63 4.12 0.33 -3.62
C PHE A 63 5.24 -0.61 -3.19
N VAL A 64 5.63 -1.54 -4.06
CA VAL A 64 6.69 -2.51 -3.77
C VAL A 64 8.01 -1.79 -3.53
N TRP A 65 8.34 -0.79 -4.36
CA TRP A 65 9.56 0.02 -4.16
C TRP A 65 9.53 0.78 -2.83
N CYS A 66 8.43 1.46 -2.52
CA CYS A 66 8.27 2.17 -1.25
C CYS A 66 8.41 1.25 -0.03
N TRP A 67 7.81 0.06 -0.06
CA TRP A 67 7.88 -0.88 1.05
C TRP A 67 9.24 -1.56 1.19
N VAL A 68 9.90 -1.93 0.09
CA VAL A 68 11.21 -2.59 0.15
C VAL A 68 12.31 -1.60 0.52
N LYS A 69 12.32 -0.41 -0.11
CA LYS A 69 13.41 0.56 0.05
C LYS A 69 13.26 1.43 1.29
N ALA A 70 12.05 1.94 1.55
CA ALA A 70 11.80 2.89 2.64
C ALA A 70 11.04 2.27 3.82
N GLY A 71 10.36 1.13 3.62
CA GLY A 71 9.49 0.50 4.61
C GLY A 71 8.17 1.26 4.82
N GLN A 72 7.82 2.22 3.97
CA GLN A 72 6.70 3.14 4.18
C GLN A 72 6.30 3.82 2.87
N THR A 73 4.99 4.02 2.69
CA THR A 73 4.41 4.83 1.61
C THR A 73 4.35 6.30 2.02
N LEU A 74 3.96 7.15 1.07
CA LEU A 74 3.78 8.57 1.35
C LEU A 74 2.72 8.80 2.45
N ALA A 75 1.60 8.06 2.40
CA ALA A 75 0.57 8.11 3.43
C ALA A 75 1.10 7.60 4.78
N MET A 76 1.84 6.50 4.81
CA MET A 76 2.41 5.98 6.06
C MET A 76 3.38 6.97 6.72
N LYS A 77 4.14 7.71 5.90
CA LYS A 77 5.07 8.73 6.38
C LYS A 77 4.36 9.86 7.15
N THR A 78 3.16 10.27 6.75
CA THR A 78 2.40 11.33 7.44
C THR A 78 1.96 10.89 8.84
N TRP A 79 1.58 9.61 8.98
CA TRP A 79 1.14 9.02 10.25
C TRP A 79 2.26 8.36 11.05
N ARG A 80 3.50 8.43 10.56
CA ARG A 80 4.70 7.80 11.16
C ARG A 80 4.49 6.30 11.37
N LEU A 81 4.06 5.64 10.30
CA LEU A 81 3.87 4.21 10.25
C LEU A 81 4.97 3.57 9.41
N TRP A 82 5.40 2.38 9.80
CA TRP A 82 6.38 1.59 9.08
C TRP A 82 5.88 0.17 8.92
N VAL A 83 6.13 -0.41 7.75
CA VAL A 83 5.93 -1.81 7.48
C VAL A 83 7.26 -2.55 7.69
N ILE A 84 7.22 -3.58 8.51
CA ILE A 84 8.37 -4.45 8.79
C ILE A 84 7.96 -5.92 8.73
N ASP A 85 8.94 -6.80 8.54
CA ASP A 85 8.74 -8.24 8.67
C ASP A 85 8.31 -8.57 10.11
N ALA A 86 7.23 -9.34 10.27
CA ALA A 86 6.65 -9.66 11.56
C ALA A 86 7.52 -10.60 12.40
N ARG A 87 8.33 -11.45 11.77
CA ARG A 87 9.21 -12.43 12.44
C ARG A 87 10.57 -11.84 12.76
N THR A 88 11.19 -11.16 11.80
CA THR A 88 12.59 -10.69 11.93
C THR A 88 12.71 -9.21 12.28
N SER A 89 11.60 -8.44 12.22
CA SER A 89 11.61 -6.98 12.42
C SER A 89 12.56 -6.21 11.49
N ARG A 90 12.86 -6.79 10.33
CA ARG A 90 13.69 -6.23 9.27
C ARG A 90 12.83 -5.57 8.19
N PRO A 91 13.42 -4.83 7.23
CA PRO A 91 12.71 -4.35 6.05
C PRO A 91 12.03 -5.50 5.29
N LEU A 92 10.94 -5.21 4.60
CA LEU A 92 10.18 -6.22 3.86
C LEU A 92 11.01 -6.82 2.72
N ARG A 93 10.89 -8.14 2.55
CA ARG A 93 11.45 -8.83 1.38
C ARG A 93 10.61 -8.46 0.15
N PRO A 94 11.20 -8.34 -1.06
CA PRO A 94 10.45 -8.01 -2.28
C PRO A 94 9.27 -8.95 -2.53
N LEU A 95 9.45 -10.26 -2.29
CA LEU A 95 8.38 -11.24 -2.43
C LEU A 95 7.20 -10.96 -1.48
N GLN A 96 7.47 -10.59 -0.23
CA GLN A 96 6.42 -10.23 0.73
C GLN A 96 5.67 -8.97 0.30
N ALA A 97 6.39 -7.98 -0.23
CA ALA A 97 5.78 -6.75 -0.75
C ALA A 97 4.87 -7.01 -1.97
N ILE A 98 5.29 -7.89 -2.88
CA ILE A 98 4.47 -8.30 -4.04
C ILE A 98 3.23 -9.06 -3.59
N VAL A 99 3.37 -10.02 -2.67
CA VAL A 99 2.23 -10.78 -2.11
C VAL A 99 1.26 -9.83 -1.41
N ARG A 100 1.78 -8.91 -0.59
CA ARG A 100 0.98 -7.87 0.08
C ARG A 100 0.23 -7.00 -0.93
N TYR A 101 0.88 -6.59 -2.03
CA TYR A 101 0.24 -5.81 -3.09
C TYR A 101 -0.88 -6.60 -3.81
N GLY A 102 -0.60 -7.83 -4.23
CA GLY A 102 -1.57 -8.69 -4.90
C GLY A 102 -2.79 -8.98 -4.02
N MET A 103 -2.57 -9.27 -2.73
CA MET A 103 -3.65 -9.45 -1.77
C MET A 103 -4.43 -8.15 -1.54
N GLY A 104 -3.77 -7.00 -1.55
CA GLY A 104 -4.43 -5.70 -1.51
C GLY A 104 -5.48 -5.57 -2.60
N TRP A 105 -5.15 -5.88 -3.86
CA TRP A 105 -6.11 -5.81 -4.97
C TRP A 105 -7.29 -6.77 -4.86
N VAL A 106 -7.11 -7.94 -4.25
CA VAL A 106 -8.20 -8.91 -4.05
C VAL A 106 -9.11 -8.48 -2.90
N PHE A 107 -8.53 -8.08 -1.76
CA PHE A 107 -9.31 -7.83 -0.54
C PHE A 107 -9.81 -6.39 -0.39
N TRP A 108 -9.16 -5.41 -1.02
CA TRP A 108 -9.58 -4.01 -0.97
C TRP A 108 -10.98 -3.75 -1.52
N PRO A 109 -11.33 -4.18 -2.76
CA PRO A 109 -12.67 -3.93 -3.31
C PRO A 109 -13.78 -4.67 -2.55
N THR A 110 -13.45 -5.77 -1.88
CA THR A 110 -14.41 -6.54 -1.07
C THR A 110 -14.70 -5.92 0.29
N GLY A 111 -13.90 -4.94 0.75
CA GLY A 111 -13.98 -4.41 2.11
C GLY A 111 -13.60 -5.42 3.21
N LEU A 112 -13.37 -6.69 2.86
CA LEU A 112 -13.05 -7.79 3.79
C LEU A 112 -11.77 -7.53 4.57
N ALA A 113 -10.78 -6.88 3.96
CA ALA A 113 -9.57 -6.47 4.68
C ALA A 113 -9.90 -5.54 5.86
N LEU A 114 -10.79 -4.57 5.65
CA LEU A 114 -11.19 -3.60 6.66
C LEU A 114 -12.05 -4.27 7.73
N LEU A 115 -13.04 -5.08 7.32
CA LEU A 115 -13.91 -5.84 8.23
C LEU A 115 -13.11 -6.79 9.12
N TRP A 116 -12.11 -7.48 8.56
CA TRP A 116 -11.24 -8.37 9.33
C TRP A 116 -10.41 -7.62 10.39
N SER A 117 -9.98 -6.39 10.10
CA SER A 117 -9.25 -5.56 11.08
C SER A 117 -10.09 -5.23 12.33
N PHE A 118 -11.41 -5.27 12.24
CA PHE A 118 -12.30 -5.12 13.40
C PHE A 118 -12.47 -6.40 14.22
N LEU A 119 -12.32 -7.58 13.60
CA LEU A 119 -12.42 -8.88 14.27
C LEU A 119 -11.08 -9.35 14.86
N ASP A 120 -9.95 -8.94 14.29
CA ASP A 120 -8.62 -9.37 14.72
C ASP A 120 -8.22 -8.71 16.05
N PRO A 121 -7.84 -9.49 17.10
CA PRO A 121 -7.40 -8.96 18.39
C PRO A 121 -6.18 -8.02 18.31
N ASP A 122 -5.31 -8.24 17.32
CA ASP A 122 -4.11 -7.42 17.06
C ASP A 122 -4.38 -6.22 16.13
N GLY A 123 -5.63 -6.10 15.64
CA GLY A 123 -6.06 -5.08 14.69
C GLY A 123 -5.26 -5.06 13.40
N GLN A 124 -4.70 -6.21 12.98
CA GLN A 124 -3.93 -6.32 11.74
C GLN A 124 -4.87 -6.60 10.56
N PHE A 125 -4.49 -6.14 9.37
CA PHE A 125 -5.22 -6.49 8.17
C PHE A 125 -4.90 -7.93 7.76
N LEU A 126 -5.89 -8.67 7.25
CA LEU A 126 -5.71 -10.08 6.86
C LEU A 126 -4.54 -10.27 5.87
N HIS A 127 -4.41 -9.36 4.90
CA HIS A 127 -3.32 -9.37 3.92
C HIS A 127 -1.94 -9.12 4.55
N ASP A 128 -1.88 -8.34 5.63
CA ASP A 128 -0.63 -8.08 6.35
C ASP A 128 -0.16 -9.33 7.09
N ARG A 129 -1.10 -10.02 7.75
CA ARG A 129 -0.84 -11.28 8.47
C ARG A 129 -0.40 -12.40 7.53
N ILE A 130 -1.06 -12.55 6.38
CA ILE A 130 -0.69 -13.57 5.38
C ILE A 130 0.66 -13.22 4.73
N ALA A 131 0.92 -11.94 4.44
CA ALA A 131 2.22 -11.51 3.92
C ALA A 131 3.36 -11.61 4.96
N GLY A 132 3.06 -11.93 6.22
CA GLY A 132 4.04 -11.94 7.31
C GLY A 132 4.61 -10.56 7.61
N SER A 133 3.84 -9.50 7.31
CA SER A 133 4.23 -8.10 7.50
C SER A 133 3.41 -7.48 8.62
N ARG A 134 3.99 -6.51 9.33
CA ARG A 134 3.28 -5.78 10.39
C ARG A 134 3.54 -4.29 10.30
N ILE A 135 2.52 -3.50 10.64
CA ILE A 135 2.61 -2.05 10.71
C ILE A 135 2.93 -1.62 12.14
N ILE A 136 4.09 -1.00 12.32
CA ILE A 136 4.56 -0.44 13.60
C ILE A 136 4.57 1.08 13.57
N TYR A 137 4.42 1.70 14.74
CA TYR A 137 4.66 3.11 14.93
C TYR A 137 6.10 3.32 15.43
N LYS A 138 6.86 4.24 14.83
CA LYS A 138 8.14 4.72 15.40
C LYS A 138 8.00 6.20 15.82
N PRO A 139 8.06 6.51 17.12
CA PRO A 139 8.08 7.89 17.58
C PRO A 139 9.37 8.62 17.16
N LYS A 140 9.31 9.96 17.11
CA LYS A 140 10.50 10.80 16.89
C LYS A 140 11.46 10.61 18.09
N PRO A 141 12.78 10.53 17.88
CA PRO A 141 13.72 10.52 19.00
C PRO A 141 13.45 11.74 19.87
N LYS A 142 13.29 11.54 21.18
CA LYS A 142 13.30 12.67 22.13
C LYS A 142 14.72 13.22 22.12
N THR A 143 14.90 14.39 21.50
CA THR A 143 16.08 15.25 21.69
C THR A 143 16.04 15.86 23.08
#